data_AF-A0A804HSU7-F1
#
_entry.id   AF-A0A804HSU7-F1
#
_cell.length_a   1.000
_cell.length_b   1.000
_cell.length_c   1.000
_cell.angle_alpha   90.00
_cell.angle_beta   90.00
_cell.angle_gamma   90.00
#
_symmetry.space_group_name_H-M   'P 1'
#
loop_
_entity.id
_entity.type
_entity.pdbx_description
1 polymer ?
#
loop_
_entity_poly.entity_id
_entity_poly.type
_entity_poly.pdbx_seq_one_letter_code
_entity_poly.pdbx_strand_id
1 'polypeptide(L)'
;MDNGIVQLTLSKPRGSITGVKHHGVGNLLEVKNREDGRGYWDVVWNGSDLDSGIFDIVHGTEFEVVHQVANQVEVSFRTQWDPS
;
A
#
# COMPACT_ATOMS: atom_id res chain seq x y z
N MET A 1 10.21 1.13 6.15
CA MET A 1 10.99 2.18 5.44
C MET A 1 11.08 3.37 6.36
N ASP A 2 12.26 3.98 6.50
CA ASP A 2 12.48 5.07 7.46
C ASP A 2 13.52 6.03 6.88
N ASN A 3 13.20 7.33 6.87
CA ASN A 3 14.12 8.39 6.45
C ASN A 3 14.49 9.36 7.59
N GLY A 4 14.17 9.02 8.84
CA GLY A 4 14.38 9.85 10.03
C GLY A 4 13.30 10.91 10.28
N ILE A 5 12.40 11.14 9.32
CA ILE A 5 11.26 12.05 9.44
C ILE A 5 9.95 11.26 9.46
N VAL A 6 9.80 10.34 8.51
CA VAL A 6 8.66 9.44 8.34
C VAL A 6 9.14 8.00 8.37
N GLN A 7 8.43 7.15 9.13
CA GLN A 7 8.58 5.71 9.09
C GLN A 7 7.28 5.07 8.58
N LEU A 8 7.39 4.30 7.49
CA LEU A 8 6.31 3.51 6.92
C LEU A 8 6.50 2.02 7.23
N THR A 9 5.42 1.37 7.64
CA THR A 9 5.30 -0.09 7.71
C THR A 9 4.36 -0.54 6.60
N LEU A 10 4.85 -1.43 5.74
CA LEU A 10 4.10 -2.02 4.64
C LEU A 10 3.87 -3.51 4.91
N SER A 11 2.69 -4.03 4.60
CA SER A 11 2.42 -5.47 4.62
C SER A 11 3.17 -6.16 3.48
N LYS A 12 3.64 -7.38 3.71
CA LYS A 12 4.39 -8.18 2.73
C LYS A 12 3.74 -9.56 2.59
N PRO A 13 3.34 -10.00 1.38
CA PRO A 13 3.54 -9.35 0.08
C PRO A 13 2.44 -8.35 -0.33
N ARG A 14 1.44 -8.09 0.52
CA ARG A 14 0.22 -7.36 0.12
C ARG A 14 0.42 -5.90 -0.29
N GLY A 15 1.39 -5.18 0.29
CA GLY A 15 1.71 -3.79 -0.05
C GLY A 15 0.88 -2.71 0.65
N SER A 16 -0.08 -3.08 1.50
CA SER A 16 -0.88 -2.15 2.30
C SER A 16 -0.03 -1.41 3.33
N ILE A 17 -0.33 -0.14 3.61
CA ILE A 17 0.30 0.64 4.66
C ILE A 17 -0.35 0.26 6.00
N THR A 18 0.40 -0.43 6.86
CA THR A 18 -0.07 -0.88 8.17
C THR A 18 0.39 0.01 9.32
N GLY A 19 1.34 0.92 9.04
CA GLY A 19 1.73 1.96 9.99
C GLY A 19 2.42 3.16 9.34
N VAL A 20 2.15 4.33 9.91
CA VAL A 20 2.82 5.60 9.60
C VAL A 20 3.24 6.23 10.91
N LYS A 21 4.53 6.53 11.06
CA LYS A 21 5.05 7.33 12.17
C LYS A 21 5.71 8.58 11.62
N HIS A 22 5.67 9.65 12.40
CA HIS A 22 6.20 10.96 12.00
C HIS A 22 6.83 11.66 13.19
N HIS A 23 8.07 12.14 13.05
CA HIS A 23 8.80 12.88 14.10
C HIS A 23 8.71 12.25 15.51
N GLY A 24 8.88 10.93 15.61
CA GLY A 24 8.85 10.22 16.90
C GLY A 24 7.45 10.01 17.50
N VAL A 25 6.39 10.54 16.88
CA VAL A 25 5.01 10.18 17.20
C VAL A 25 4.79 8.71 16.84
N GLY A 26 4.03 8.00 17.67
CA GLY A 26 3.64 6.61 17.44
C GLY A 26 2.85 6.41 16.14
N ASN A 27 2.35 5.20 15.93
CA ASN A 27 1.57 4.91 14.73
C ASN A 27 0.34 5.83 14.65
N LEU A 28 0.22 6.56 13.55
CA LEU A 28 -0.87 7.51 13.30
C LEU A 28 -2.14 6.84 12.77
N LEU A 29 -2.04 5.57 12.34
CA LEU A 29 -3.18 4.81 11.85
C LEU A 29 -3.98 4.19 13.01
N GLU A 30 -5.30 4.10 12.86
CA GLU A 30 -6.18 3.38 13.79
C GLU A 30 -5.93 1.87 13.69
N VAL A 31 -5.16 1.32 14.63
CA VAL A 31 -4.74 -0.08 14.63
C VAL A 31 -5.88 -1.07 14.90
N LYS A 32 -7.04 -0.60 15.39
CA LYS A 32 -8.24 -1.43 15.54
C LYS A 32 -8.93 -1.73 14.21
N ASN A 33 -8.67 -0.94 13.17
CA ASN A 33 -9.14 -1.25 11.82
C ASN A 33 -8.40 -2.48 11.28
N ARG A 34 -9.08 -3.24 10.41
CA ARG A 34 -8.44 -4.30 9.61
C ARG A 34 -7.27 -3.70 8.83
N GLU A 35 -6.19 -4.47 8.64
CA GLU A 35 -4.96 -3.95 8.02
C GLU A 35 -5.17 -3.36 6.62
N ASP A 36 -6.04 -3.99 5.84
CA ASP A 36 -6.47 -3.53 4.50
C ASP A 36 -7.38 -2.30 4.55
N GLY A 37 -7.90 -1.92 5.71
CA GLY A 37 -8.70 -0.71 5.93
C GLY A 37 -7.94 0.47 6.56
N ARG A 38 -6.60 0.38 6.67
CA ARG A 38 -5.77 1.47 7.22
C ARG A 38 -5.15 2.34 6.13
N GLY A 39 -4.53 1.70 5.15
CA GLY A 39 -3.98 2.33 3.96
C GLY A 39 -3.76 1.29 2.88
N TYR A 40 -4.38 1.49 1.72
CA TYR A 40 -4.40 0.55 0.62
C TYR A 40 -4.19 1.28 -0.71
N TRP A 41 -3.89 0.51 -1.73
CA TRP A 41 -3.81 0.97 -3.11
C TRP A 41 -5.00 0.41 -3.84
N ASP A 42 -5.77 1.26 -4.49
CA ASP A 42 -6.90 0.86 -5.31
C ASP A 42 -6.72 1.35 -6.75
N VAL A 43 -7.47 0.71 -7.64
CA VAL A 43 -7.67 1.20 -8.99
C VAL A 43 -9.16 1.46 -9.12
N VAL A 44 -9.53 2.63 -9.62
CA VAL A 44 -10.93 3.06 -9.80
C VAL A 44 -11.15 3.33 -11.29
N TRP A 45 -12.24 2.81 -11.83
CA TRP A 45 -12.64 3.06 -13.21
C TRP A 45 -14.16 3.05 -13.35
N ASN A 46 -14.64 3.77 -14.37
CA ASN A 46 -16.05 3.77 -14.74
C ASN A 46 -16.21 3.04 -16.07
N GLY A 47 -17.15 2.10 -16.13
CA GLY A 47 -17.52 1.45 -17.39
C GLY A 47 -18.28 2.39 -18.34
N SER A 48 -19.01 3.36 -17.77
CA SER A 48 -19.72 4.44 -18.47
C SER A 48 -19.99 5.61 -17.53
N ASP A 49 -20.40 6.78 -18.05
CA ASP A 49 -20.76 7.97 -17.27
C ASP A 49 -21.96 7.76 -16.32
N LEU A 50 -22.66 6.63 -16.43
CA LEU A 50 -23.87 6.28 -15.68
C LEU A 50 -23.62 5.27 -14.55
N ASP A 51 -22.45 4.63 -14.51
CA ASP A 51 -22.15 3.58 -13.52
C ASP A 51 -21.55 4.17 -12.24
N SER A 52 -21.97 3.65 -11.09
CA SER A 52 -21.25 3.86 -9.83
C SER A 52 -19.83 3.30 -9.97
N GLY A 53 -18.82 4.07 -9.55
CA GLY A 53 -17.43 3.71 -9.76
C GLY A 53 -17.08 2.30 -9.32
N ILE A 54 -16.54 1.52 -10.25
CA ILE A 54 -15.98 0.19 -9.98
C ILE A 54 -14.59 0.43 -9.42
N PHE A 55 -14.27 -0.25 -8.33
CA PHE A 55 -12.93 -0.22 -7.78
C PHE A 55 -12.48 -1.61 -7.37
N ASP A 56 -11.15 -1.79 -7.37
CA ASP A 56 -10.51 -2.98 -6.84
C ASP A 56 -9.35 -2.59 -5.93
N ILE A 57 -9.19 -3.32 -4.83
CA ILE A 57 -8.05 -3.14 -3.92
C ILE A 57 -6.93 -4.04 -4.39
N VAL A 58 -5.80 -3.43 -4.74
CA VAL A 58 -4.64 -4.16 -5.23
C VAL A 58 -3.95 -4.88 -4.08
N HIS A 59 -4.04 -6.21 -4.08
CA HIS A 59 -3.33 -7.06 -3.14
C HIS A 59 -2.17 -7.78 -3.83
N GLY A 60 -0.94 -7.43 -3.45
CA GLY A 60 0.25 -8.16 -3.91
C GLY A 60 0.32 -9.57 -3.35
N THR A 61 0.79 -10.51 -4.17
CA THR A 61 1.15 -11.89 -3.82
C THR A 61 2.67 -12.10 -3.88
N GLU A 62 3.39 -11.19 -4.53
CA GLU A 62 4.85 -11.15 -4.61
C GLU A 62 5.41 -9.82 -4.11
N PHE A 63 6.64 -9.83 -3.59
CA PHE A 63 7.36 -8.65 -3.12
C PHE A 63 8.81 -8.66 -3.59
N GLU A 64 9.30 -7.50 -4.03
CA GLU A 64 10.68 -7.30 -4.44
C GLU A 64 11.20 -5.92 -4.00
N VAL A 65 12.48 -5.83 -3.62
CA VAL A 65 13.19 -4.55 -3.52
C VAL A 65 13.87 -4.32 -4.86
N VAL A 66 13.33 -3.40 -5.67
CA VAL A 66 13.75 -3.20 -7.06
C VAL A 66 14.98 -2.30 -7.14
N HIS A 67 15.09 -1.35 -6.21
CA HIS A 67 16.21 -0.44 -6.14
C HIS A 67 16.51 -0.05 -4.69
N GLN A 68 17.80 0.01 -4.33
CA GLN A 68 18.22 0.50 -3.01
C GLN A 68 19.57 1.19 -3.11
N VAL A 69 19.57 2.48 -2.82
CA VAL A 69 20.76 3.32 -2.67
C VAL A 69 20.65 4.14 -1.38
N ALA A 70 21.68 4.90 -1.04
CA ALA A 70 21.79 5.58 0.27
C ALA A 70 20.54 6.37 0.68
N ASN A 71 19.89 7.05 -0.27
CA ASN A 71 18.76 7.96 0.00
C ASN A 71 17.45 7.54 -0.69
N GLN A 72 17.38 6.34 -1.26
CA GLN A 72 16.20 5.88 -1.99
C GLN A 72 16.05 4.37 -1.84
N VAL A 73 14.81 3.94 -1.61
CA VAL A 73 14.39 2.55 -1.75
C VAL A 73 13.16 2.51 -2.64
N GLU A 74 13.15 1.59 -3.59
CA GLU A 74 12.00 1.25 -4.42
C GLU A 74 11.63 -0.20 -4.15
N VAL A 75 10.33 -0.43 -3.91
CA VAL A 75 9.79 -1.79 -3.73
C VAL A 75 8.66 -2.01 -4.69
N SER A 76 8.50 -3.25 -5.13
CA SER A 76 7.41 -3.70 -5.97
C SER A 76 6.57 -4.72 -5.22
N PHE A 77 5.26 -4.56 -5.31
CA PHE A 77 4.27 -5.56 -4.94
C PHE A 77 3.53 -5.94 -6.21
N ARG A 78 3.48 -7.24 -6.52
CA ARG A 78 2.89 -7.72 -7.77
C ARG A 78 1.85 -8.78 -7.47
N THR A 79 0.85 -8.86 -8.33
CA THR A 79 -0.08 -9.98 -8.40
C THR A 79 -0.33 -10.32 -9.86
N GLN A 80 -0.65 -11.58 -10.15
CA GLN A 80 -1.13 -11.95 -11.47
C GLN A 80 -2.56 -11.47 -11.63
N TRP A 81 -2.86 -10.89 -12.79
CA TRP A 81 -4.22 -10.54 -13.15
C TRP A 81 -5.02 -11.81 -13.43
N ASP A 82 -6.15 -11.98 -12.73
CA ASP A 82 -7.11 -13.04 -13.01
C ASP A 82 -8.36 -12.42 -13.67
N PRO A 83 -8.56 -12.63 -14.99
CA PRO A 83 -9.73 -12.12 -15.70
C PRO A 83 -10.99 -12.97 -15.53
N SER A 84 -10.94 -14.08 -14.75
CA SER A 84 -11.96 -15.14 -14.76
C SER A 84 -12.98 -15.10 -13.63
#